data_AF-A0A1H7UQK8-F1
#
_entry.id   AF-A0A1H7UQK8-F1
#
_cell.length_a   1.000
_cell.length_b   1.000
_cell.length_c   1.000
_cell.angle_alpha   90.00
_cell.angle_beta   90.00
_cell.angle_gamma   90.00
#
_symmetry.space_group_name_H-M   'P 1'
#
loop_
_entity.id
_entity.type
_entity.pdbx_description
1 polymer ?
#
loop_
_entity_poly.entity_id
_entity_poly.type
_entity_poly.pdbx_seq_one_letter_code
_entity_poly.pdbx_strand_id
1 'polypeptide(L)'
;MKHAIKLTLILMTLSLSHCADKKETSTESKTIMEVTTFEINGDVDPLDFKKRDTQIETDFTSRQPGFIKRQSAIDENGAYVVIVYWENTANAKASMDKFMSDTSVADYAQMINGSTMKMERYAMDKTFNADKSKFVEVMTFDLKPATDLEKFHKLNQKVETDFTGKRDGFLQRLTGVNEKGTQAVAVYWTNKAASDASLDGFMANSTAKEFMAKMDQSSMFMGRYESLLAHVTKKEKVVALLNSFNTGDQTPISYINPQKYIQHNLDVGDGLAGFGEVMKNAPEGGFKANVVRAFEDDEYVFTHTEYDFFGPKAGFDVFRFENGKIVEHWDNLLEVQKPNPSGHTQFDGATKITDLDKTEENKAKVKDFIEKILLNGEMDKITNYINPKEYTQHNPAVADGLEGFGEAMKYFAMNGLVMEYTALHKVLGQGNFVLTLSEGKFGKGDQTAFYDLFRLENGLIVEHWDVITIIPPKSKWKNENGKF
;
A
#
# COMPACT_ATOMS: atom_id res chain seq x y z
N MET A 1 -63.45 -51.24 -40.08
CA MET A 1 -63.65 -49.77 -40.16
C MET A 1 -63.43 -49.16 -38.79
N LYS A 2 -62.48 -48.21 -38.74
CA LYS A 2 -62.30 -47.10 -37.77
C LYS A 2 -62.46 -47.31 -36.25
N HIS A 3 -61.33 -47.00 -35.59
CA HIS A 3 -61.14 -46.26 -34.32
C HIS A 3 -61.12 -47.13 -33.05
N ALA A 4 -59.92 -47.42 -32.50
CA ALA A 4 -59.05 -46.58 -31.66
C ALA A 4 -59.35 -46.81 -30.17
N ILE A 5 -58.35 -47.18 -29.36
CA ILE A 5 -58.21 -46.84 -27.93
C ILE A 5 -56.79 -47.18 -27.43
N LYS A 6 -56.16 -46.11 -26.93
CA LYS A 6 -55.17 -45.92 -25.85
C LYS A 6 -54.34 -47.09 -25.25
N LEU A 7 -53.03 -46.80 -25.24
CA LEU A 7 -52.14 -46.69 -24.06
C LEU A 7 -51.88 -47.94 -23.22
N THR A 8 -50.66 -48.50 -23.27
CA THR A 8 -50.03 -49.11 -22.08
C THR A 8 -48.50 -49.07 -22.16
N LEU A 9 -47.93 -48.59 -21.06
CA LEU A 9 -46.54 -48.54 -20.63
C LEU A 9 -45.90 -49.94 -20.66
N ILE A 10 -44.72 -50.10 -21.27
CA ILE A 10 -43.92 -51.33 -21.14
C ILE A 10 -42.68 -51.05 -20.31
N LEU A 11 -42.73 -51.67 -19.13
CA LEU A 11 -41.66 -51.94 -18.17
C LEU A 11 -40.55 -52.74 -18.88
N MET A 12 -39.31 -52.22 -18.91
CA MET A 12 -38.15 -53.01 -19.33
C MET A 12 -37.32 -53.39 -18.11
N THR A 13 -37.40 -54.67 -17.79
CA THR A 13 -36.65 -55.38 -16.75
C THR A 13 -35.19 -55.62 -17.15
N LEU A 14 -34.34 -55.60 -16.12
CA LEU A 14 -32.92 -55.91 -16.11
C LEU A 14 -32.53 -57.17 -16.89
N SER A 15 -31.38 -57.10 -17.56
CA SER A 15 -30.48 -58.24 -17.75
C SER A 15 -29.10 -57.88 -17.23
N LEU A 16 -28.72 -58.49 -16.10
CA LEU A 16 -27.37 -58.47 -15.55
C LEU A 16 -26.41 -59.21 -16.49
N SER A 17 -25.26 -58.60 -16.78
CA SER A 17 -24.07 -59.31 -17.25
C SER A 17 -22.85 -58.64 -16.62
N HIS A 18 -22.17 -59.44 -15.79
CA HIS A 18 -20.93 -59.15 -15.09
C HIS A 18 -19.86 -58.56 -16.02
N CYS A 19 -19.29 -57.42 -15.64
CA CYS A 19 -17.91 -57.08 -15.98
C CYS A 19 -17.23 -56.52 -14.74
N ALA A 20 -16.01 -56.99 -14.53
CA ALA A 20 -15.20 -56.90 -13.33
C ALA A 20 -15.17 -55.51 -12.69
N ASP A 21 -15.31 -55.50 -11.36
CA ASP A 21 -14.90 -54.41 -10.49
C ASP A 21 -13.44 -54.04 -10.78
N LYS A 22 -13.23 -53.01 -11.59
CA LYS A 22 -12.03 -52.18 -11.43
C LYS A 22 -12.22 -51.46 -10.11
N LYS A 23 -11.48 -51.89 -9.09
CA LYS A 23 -11.16 -51.05 -7.94
C LYS A 23 -10.68 -49.70 -8.48
N GLU A 24 -11.56 -48.71 -8.46
CA GLU A 24 -11.14 -47.32 -8.40
C GLU A 24 -10.29 -47.20 -7.14
N THR A 25 -8.99 -47.15 -7.33
CA THR A 25 -8.08 -46.64 -6.31
C THR A 25 -8.59 -45.24 -5.96
N SER A 26 -9.07 -45.06 -4.73
CA SER A 26 -9.43 -43.76 -4.19
C SER A 26 -8.25 -42.82 -4.36
N THR A 27 -8.28 -41.97 -5.40
CA THR A 27 -7.41 -40.82 -5.48
C THR A 27 -7.83 -39.90 -4.35
N GLU A 28 -7.09 -39.93 -3.25
CA GLU A 28 -7.18 -38.88 -2.22
C GLU A 28 -7.13 -37.54 -2.95
N SER A 29 -8.16 -36.71 -2.76
CA SER A 29 -8.22 -35.36 -3.33
C SER A 29 -7.03 -34.57 -2.81
N LYS A 30 -6.04 -34.32 -3.67
CA LYS A 30 -4.87 -33.51 -3.30
C LYS A 30 -5.24 -32.03 -3.35
N THR A 31 -4.87 -31.31 -2.29
CA THR A 31 -4.88 -29.85 -2.29
C THR A 31 -4.10 -29.30 -3.47
N ILE A 32 -4.66 -28.31 -4.15
CA ILE A 32 -4.02 -27.64 -5.29
C ILE A 32 -3.47 -26.29 -4.82
N MET A 33 -2.20 -26.03 -5.12
CA MET A 33 -1.60 -24.71 -5.04
C MET A 33 -1.62 -24.08 -6.43
N GLU A 34 -2.40 -23.04 -6.61
CA GLU A 34 -2.41 -22.19 -7.80
C GLU A 34 -1.50 -21.00 -7.54
N VAL A 35 -0.50 -20.81 -8.39
CA VAL A 35 0.48 -19.72 -8.29
C VAL A 35 0.32 -18.83 -9.51
N THR A 36 -0.03 -17.58 -9.28
CA THR A 36 -0.17 -16.57 -10.33
C THR A 36 0.82 -15.44 -10.09
N THR A 37 1.74 -15.21 -11.03
CA THR A 37 2.71 -14.11 -10.98
C THR A 37 2.41 -13.06 -12.04
N PHE A 38 2.58 -11.78 -11.73
CA PHE A 38 2.35 -10.67 -12.67
C PHE A 38 2.98 -9.36 -12.17
N GLU A 39 3.07 -8.37 -13.04
CA GLU A 39 3.29 -6.95 -12.71
C GLU A 39 1.96 -6.19 -12.77
N ILE A 40 1.88 -5.05 -12.08
CA ILE A 40 0.75 -4.11 -12.21
C ILE A 40 1.02 -3.09 -13.32
N ASN A 41 -0.03 -2.46 -13.85
CA ASN A 41 0.14 -1.39 -14.85
C ASN A 41 0.82 -0.17 -14.22
N GLY A 42 1.66 0.52 -15.00
CA GLY A 42 2.52 1.61 -14.47
C GLY A 42 1.78 2.85 -13.97
N ASP A 43 0.49 2.99 -14.30
CA ASP A 43 -0.39 4.05 -13.82
C ASP A 43 -1.16 3.69 -12.54
N VAL A 44 -1.01 2.45 -12.04
CA VAL A 44 -1.65 1.96 -10.82
C VAL A 44 -0.78 2.26 -9.61
N ASP A 45 -1.37 2.88 -8.58
CA ASP A 45 -0.71 3.06 -7.29
C ASP A 45 -0.60 1.72 -6.54
N PRO A 46 0.59 1.31 -6.07
CA PRO A 46 0.77 0.04 -5.36
C PRO A 46 -0.08 -0.10 -4.08
N LEU A 47 -0.44 1.00 -3.41
CA LEU A 47 -1.30 1.00 -2.23
C LEU A 47 -2.75 0.75 -2.62
N ASP A 48 -3.23 1.38 -3.69
CA ASP A 48 -4.57 1.12 -4.23
C ASP A 48 -4.68 -0.35 -4.65
N PHE A 49 -3.67 -0.86 -5.34
CA PHE A 49 -3.62 -2.28 -5.69
C PHE A 49 -3.64 -3.18 -4.45
N LYS A 50 -2.78 -2.93 -3.45
CA LYS A 50 -2.72 -3.74 -2.22
C LYS A 50 -4.03 -3.71 -1.43
N LYS A 51 -4.64 -2.53 -1.29
CA LYS A 51 -5.96 -2.38 -0.65
C LYS A 51 -7.00 -3.21 -1.38
N ARG A 52 -7.03 -3.11 -2.71
CA ARG A 52 -7.97 -3.85 -3.53
C ARG A 52 -7.72 -5.36 -3.48
N ASP A 53 -6.45 -5.78 -3.54
CA ASP A 53 -6.02 -7.16 -3.41
C ASP A 53 -6.51 -7.79 -2.10
N THR A 54 -6.42 -7.06 -0.99
CA THR A 54 -6.92 -7.52 0.31
C THR A 54 -8.44 -7.74 0.28
N GLN A 55 -9.18 -6.90 -0.44
CA GLN A 55 -10.64 -7.02 -0.60
C GLN A 55 -11.04 -8.21 -1.49
N ILE A 56 -10.22 -8.58 -2.49
CA ILE A 56 -10.50 -9.69 -3.43
C ILE A 56 -10.74 -11.02 -2.72
N GLU A 57 -10.08 -11.28 -1.58
CA GLU A 57 -10.35 -12.49 -0.80
C GLU A 57 -11.80 -12.50 -0.31
N THR A 58 -12.28 -11.41 0.30
CA THR A 58 -13.63 -11.31 0.88
C THR A 58 -14.71 -11.19 -0.19
N ASP A 59 -14.43 -10.45 -1.26
CA ASP A 59 -15.40 -10.14 -2.32
C ASP A 59 -15.63 -11.31 -3.26
N PHE A 60 -14.57 -12.07 -3.54
CA PHE A 60 -14.59 -13.09 -4.58
C PHE A 60 -14.00 -14.42 -4.15
N THR A 61 -12.71 -14.47 -3.78
CA THR A 61 -11.95 -15.74 -3.74
C THR A 61 -12.47 -16.68 -2.67
N SER A 62 -12.74 -16.18 -1.47
CA SER A 62 -13.26 -16.98 -0.34
C SER A 62 -14.69 -17.48 -0.55
N ARG A 63 -15.42 -16.90 -1.52
CA ARG A 63 -16.79 -17.30 -1.86
C ARG A 63 -16.85 -18.44 -2.87
N GLN A 64 -15.70 -18.85 -3.43
CA GLN A 64 -15.66 -19.91 -4.42
C GLN A 64 -15.62 -21.30 -3.75
N PRO A 65 -16.27 -22.32 -4.34
CA PRO A 65 -16.25 -23.67 -3.79
C PRO A 65 -14.83 -24.22 -3.58
N GLY A 66 -14.62 -24.87 -2.44
CA GLY A 66 -13.35 -25.50 -2.06
C GLY A 66 -12.15 -24.56 -1.98
N PHE A 67 -12.39 -23.27 -1.74
CA PHE A 67 -11.37 -22.34 -1.28
C PHE A 67 -10.79 -22.80 0.08
N ILE A 68 -9.47 -22.77 0.20
CA ILE A 68 -8.76 -23.07 1.46
C ILE A 68 -8.07 -21.83 1.99
N LYS A 69 -7.26 -21.16 1.16
CA LYS A 69 -6.47 -20.00 1.56
C LYS A 69 -6.05 -19.18 0.35
N ARG A 70 -5.96 -17.86 0.51
CA ARG A 70 -5.27 -16.96 -0.41
C ARG A 70 -4.13 -16.25 0.30
N GLN A 71 -3.05 -16.03 -0.42
CA GLN A 71 -1.92 -15.22 0.02
C GLN A 71 -1.43 -14.40 -1.17
N SER A 72 -1.06 -13.15 -0.91
CA SER A 72 -0.45 -12.29 -1.90
C SER A 72 0.87 -11.78 -1.36
N ALA A 73 1.87 -11.72 -2.23
CA ALA A 73 3.22 -11.29 -1.88
C ALA A 73 3.88 -10.58 -3.07
N ILE A 74 4.98 -9.88 -2.84
CA ILE A 74 5.73 -9.13 -3.85
C ILE A 74 7.23 -9.42 -3.72
N ASP A 75 7.95 -9.49 -4.83
CA ASP A 75 9.40 -9.60 -4.83
C ASP A 75 10.10 -8.23 -4.86
N GLU A 76 11.42 -8.24 -4.78
CA GLU A 76 12.26 -7.03 -4.79
C GLU A 76 12.25 -6.26 -6.11
N ASN A 77 11.78 -6.89 -7.19
CA ASN A 77 11.69 -6.30 -8.52
C ASN A 77 10.30 -5.74 -8.83
N GLY A 78 9.36 -5.84 -7.88
CA GLY A 78 7.98 -5.37 -8.04
C GLY A 78 7.05 -6.37 -8.72
N ALA A 79 7.47 -7.63 -8.92
CA ALA A 79 6.59 -8.69 -9.41
C ALA A 79 5.76 -9.26 -8.25
N TYR A 80 4.45 -9.31 -8.45
CA TYR A 80 3.48 -9.84 -7.51
C TYR A 80 3.31 -11.34 -7.72
N VAL A 81 3.02 -12.04 -6.62
CA VAL A 81 2.52 -13.41 -6.64
C VAL A 81 1.24 -13.49 -5.82
N VAL A 82 0.23 -14.14 -6.39
CA VAL A 82 -0.99 -14.57 -5.69
C VAL A 82 -0.99 -16.08 -5.67
N ILE A 83 -0.98 -16.64 -4.45
CA ILE A 83 -1.02 -18.08 -4.19
C ILE A 83 -2.40 -18.40 -3.61
N VAL A 84 -3.13 -19.30 -4.28
CA VAL A 84 -4.44 -19.76 -3.81
C VAL A 84 -4.43 -21.28 -3.63
N TYR A 85 -4.91 -21.72 -2.48
CA TYR A 85 -5.07 -23.12 -2.15
C TYR A 85 -6.51 -23.55 -2.34
N TRP A 86 -6.70 -24.65 -3.05
CA TRP A 86 -7.99 -25.23 -3.40
C TRP A 86 -8.07 -26.70 -2.98
N GLU A 87 -9.26 -27.19 -2.65
CA GLU A 87 -9.49 -28.60 -2.32
C GLU A 87 -9.16 -29.55 -3.47
N ASN A 88 -9.36 -29.11 -4.71
CA ASN A 88 -9.12 -29.89 -5.93
C ASN A 88 -8.99 -28.99 -7.17
N THR A 89 -8.59 -29.58 -8.29
CA THR A 89 -8.34 -28.88 -9.55
C THR A 89 -9.60 -28.33 -10.21
N ALA A 90 -10.75 -28.99 -10.03
CA ALA A 90 -12.01 -28.53 -10.61
C ALA A 90 -12.45 -27.21 -9.99
N ASN A 91 -12.33 -27.09 -8.66
CA ASN A 91 -12.60 -25.86 -7.92
C ASN A 91 -11.69 -24.70 -8.36
N ALA A 92 -10.38 -24.96 -8.49
CA ALA A 92 -9.42 -23.95 -8.96
C ALA A 92 -9.76 -23.45 -10.38
N LYS A 93 -10.03 -24.36 -11.31
CA LYS A 93 -10.39 -24.01 -12.70
C LYS A 93 -11.70 -23.22 -12.74
N ALA A 94 -12.74 -23.67 -12.04
CA ALA A 94 -14.03 -22.99 -12.00
C ALA A 94 -13.95 -21.57 -11.41
N SER A 95 -13.12 -21.38 -10.38
CA SER A 95 -12.85 -20.06 -9.79
C SER A 95 -12.24 -19.10 -10.83
N MET A 96 -11.21 -19.55 -11.55
CA MET A 96 -10.54 -18.72 -12.55
C MET A 96 -11.44 -18.39 -13.75
N ASP A 97 -12.22 -19.35 -14.24
CA ASP A 97 -13.17 -19.13 -15.33
C ASP A 97 -14.19 -18.04 -14.96
N LYS A 98 -14.65 -18.06 -13.70
CA LYS A 98 -15.55 -17.04 -13.16
C LYS A 98 -14.84 -15.69 -12.98
N PHE A 99 -13.61 -15.68 -12.47
CA PHE A 99 -12.83 -14.46 -12.23
C PHE A 99 -12.72 -13.59 -13.49
N MET A 100 -12.55 -14.22 -14.66
CA MET A 100 -12.43 -13.51 -15.95
C MET A 100 -13.69 -12.76 -16.40
N SER A 101 -14.86 -13.04 -15.81
CA SER A 101 -16.14 -12.48 -16.23
C SER A 101 -16.94 -11.84 -15.09
N ASP A 102 -16.46 -11.96 -13.85
CA ASP A 102 -17.17 -11.46 -12.67
C ASP A 102 -16.94 -9.95 -12.51
N THR A 103 -18.03 -9.19 -12.56
CA THR A 103 -17.99 -7.73 -12.46
C THR A 103 -17.45 -7.24 -11.12
N SER A 104 -17.49 -8.07 -10.07
CA SER A 104 -16.98 -7.72 -8.73
C SER A 104 -15.45 -7.71 -8.64
N VAL A 105 -14.73 -8.17 -9.67
CA VAL A 105 -13.26 -8.20 -9.72
C VAL A 105 -12.67 -7.52 -10.96
N ALA A 106 -13.53 -6.96 -11.82
CA ALA A 106 -13.11 -6.36 -13.09
C ALA A 106 -12.15 -5.18 -12.91
N ASP A 107 -12.35 -4.37 -11.86
CA ASP A 107 -11.49 -3.25 -11.49
C ASP A 107 -10.08 -3.72 -11.07
N TYR A 108 -9.99 -4.77 -10.27
CA TYR A 108 -8.72 -5.38 -9.89
C TYR A 108 -8.01 -6.02 -11.09
N ALA A 109 -8.76 -6.70 -11.98
CA ALA A 109 -8.19 -7.26 -13.20
C ALA A 109 -7.61 -6.19 -14.14
N GLN A 110 -8.21 -4.99 -14.18
CA GLN A 110 -7.69 -3.85 -14.94
C GLN A 110 -6.40 -3.26 -14.36
N MET A 111 -6.10 -3.50 -13.08
CA MET A 111 -4.84 -3.06 -12.47
C MET A 111 -3.64 -3.94 -12.88
N ILE A 112 -3.90 -5.16 -13.35
CA ILE A 112 -2.86 -6.14 -13.67
C ILE A 112 -2.36 -5.94 -15.10
N ASN A 113 -1.04 -5.97 -15.29
CA ASN A 113 -0.43 -6.07 -16.61
C ASN A 113 -0.57 -7.50 -17.11
N GLY A 114 -1.67 -7.79 -17.82
CA GLY A 114 -1.99 -9.12 -18.32
C GLY A 114 -0.92 -9.77 -19.21
N SER A 115 -0.04 -8.98 -19.84
CA SER A 115 1.06 -9.52 -20.66
C SER A 115 2.17 -10.19 -19.84
N THR A 116 2.28 -9.86 -18.56
CA THR A 116 3.26 -10.41 -17.63
C THR A 116 2.71 -11.59 -16.82
N MET A 117 1.39 -11.80 -16.88
CA MET A 117 0.69 -12.78 -16.05
C MET A 117 1.07 -14.21 -16.45
N LYS A 118 1.47 -15.01 -15.46
CA LYS A 118 1.71 -16.46 -15.58
C LYS A 118 0.99 -17.17 -14.46
N MET A 119 0.28 -18.25 -14.78
CA MET A 119 -0.47 -19.05 -13.82
C MET A 119 -0.16 -20.54 -14.01
N GLU A 120 0.20 -21.21 -12.92
CA GLU A 120 0.45 -22.66 -12.89
C GLU A 120 -0.22 -23.28 -11.66
N ARG A 121 -0.55 -24.58 -11.74
CA ARG A 121 -1.25 -25.32 -10.67
C ARG A 121 -0.51 -26.59 -10.32
N TYR A 122 -0.30 -26.81 -9.02
CA TYR A 122 0.46 -27.93 -8.50
C TYR A 122 -0.38 -28.75 -7.53
N ALA A 123 -0.41 -30.06 -7.71
CA ALA A 123 -0.99 -30.98 -6.73
C ALA A 123 0.01 -31.18 -5.59
N MET A 124 -0.36 -30.72 -4.39
CA MET A 124 0.55 -30.65 -3.25
C MET A 124 0.53 -31.94 -2.43
N ASP A 125 1.64 -32.17 -1.72
CA ASP A 125 1.84 -33.29 -0.80
C ASP A 125 1.09 -33.13 0.53
N LYS A 126 0.85 -31.89 0.95
CA LYS A 126 0.25 -31.53 2.24
C LYS A 126 -0.72 -30.35 2.08
N THR A 127 -1.64 -30.21 3.03
CA THR A 127 -2.50 -29.02 3.16
C THR A 127 -1.71 -27.83 3.69
N PHE A 128 -2.12 -26.61 3.35
CA PHE A 128 -1.52 -25.38 3.87
C PHE A 128 -1.77 -25.22 5.38
N ASN A 129 -0.75 -24.80 6.13
CA ASN A 129 -0.81 -24.57 7.58
C ASN A 129 0.20 -23.48 8.05
N ALA A 130 0.48 -22.49 7.22
CA ALA A 130 1.47 -21.45 7.51
C ALA A 130 0.85 -20.04 7.60
N ASP A 131 -0.28 -19.90 8.32
CA ASP A 131 -1.02 -18.63 8.43
C ASP A 131 -0.19 -17.44 8.97
N LYS A 132 0.86 -17.73 9.73
CA LYS A 132 1.77 -16.72 10.29
C LYS A 132 2.89 -16.32 9.33
N SER A 133 2.90 -16.84 8.11
CA SER A 133 3.96 -16.57 7.16
C SER A 133 3.91 -15.14 6.66
N LYS A 134 5.08 -14.51 6.67
CA LYS A 134 5.30 -13.17 6.11
C LYS A 134 6.21 -13.19 4.89
N PHE A 135 6.79 -14.34 4.57
CA PHE A 135 7.71 -14.50 3.47
C PHE A 135 7.60 -15.91 2.90
N VAL A 136 7.52 -16.01 1.58
CA VAL A 136 7.39 -17.27 0.85
C VAL A 136 8.41 -17.37 -0.26
N GLU A 137 9.01 -18.54 -0.40
CA GLU A 137 9.85 -18.89 -1.53
C GLU A 137 9.12 -19.92 -2.38
N VAL A 138 9.00 -19.69 -3.68
CA VAL A 138 8.40 -20.64 -4.63
C VAL A 138 9.47 -21.01 -5.66
N MET A 139 9.92 -22.25 -5.60
CA MET A 139 10.88 -22.82 -6.53
C MET A 139 10.17 -23.80 -7.46
N THR A 140 10.39 -23.67 -8.76
CA THR A 140 9.86 -24.60 -9.77
C THR A 140 10.97 -25.10 -10.67
N PHE A 141 10.94 -26.37 -11.05
CA PHE A 141 11.99 -26.99 -11.86
C PHE A 141 11.51 -28.30 -12.47
N ASP A 142 12.10 -28.67 -13.60
CA ASP A 142 11.98 -29.99 -14.18
C ASP A 142 13.07 -30.92 -13.62
N LEU A 143 12.77 -32.22 -13.62
CA LEU A 143 13.73 -33.25 -13.22
C LEU A 143 14.60 -33.66 -14.41
N LYS A 144 15.86 -34.03 -14.12
CA LYS A 144 16.71 -34.65 -15.14
C LYS A 144 16.06 -35.92 -15.70
N PRO A 145 16.27 -36.22 -17.00
CA PRO A 145 15.76 -37.46 -17.59
C PRO A 145 16.15 -38.71 -16.78
N ALA A 146 15.26 -39.69 -16.74
CA ALA A 146 15.43 -40.94 -16.00
C ALA A 146 15.58 -40.82 -14.47
N THR A 147 15.21 -39.69 -13.87
CA THR A 147 15.09 -39.57 -12.41
C THR A 147 13.99 -40.49 -11.88
N ASP A 148 14.31 -41.30 -10.88
CA ASP A 148 13.35 -42.13 -10.15
C ASP A 148 12.49 -41.23 -9.24
N LEU A 149 11.21 -41.10 -9.58
CA LEU A 149 10.26 -40.20 -8.91
C LEU A 149 10.03 -40.58 -7.45
N GLU A 150 9.92 -41.87 -7.12
CA GLU A 150 9.65 -42.29 -5.75
C GLU A 150 10.86 -41.99 -4.85
N LYS A 151 12.07 -42.27 -5.34
CA LYS A 151 13.31 -41.92 -4.62
C LYS A 151 13.47 -40.41 -4.52
N PHE A 152 13.13 -39.66 -5.57
CA PHE A 152 13.20 -38.21 -5.55
C PHE A 152 12.23 -37.60 -4.53
N HIS A 153 10.98 -38.06 -4.46
CA HIS A 153 10.03 -37.56 -3.46
C HIS A 153 10.51 -37.82 -2.02
N LYS A 154 11.08 -38.99 -1.75
CA LYS A 154 11.69 -39.29 -0.43
C LYS A 154 12.88 -38.37 -0.14
N LEU A 155 13.73 -38.12 -1.14
CA LEU A 155 14.85 -37.18 -1.00
C LEU A 155 14.36 -35.75 -0.73
N ASN A 156 13.32 -35.29 -1.43
CA ASN A 156 12.78 -33.94 -1.23
C ASN A 156 12.15 -33.78 0.16
N GLN A 157 11.43 -34.79 0.66
CA GLN A 157 10.96 -34.81 2.06
C GLN A 157 12.13 -34.78 3.05
N LYS A 158 13.22 -35.49 2.75
CA LYS A 158 14.43 -35.50 3.58
C LYS A 158 15.11 -34.12 3.64
N VAL A 159 15.01 -33.28 2.60
CA VAL A 159 15.49 -31.88 2.66
C VAL A 159 14.75 -31.07 3.73
N GLU A 160 13.46 -31.36 3.96
CA GLU A 160 12.72 -30.77 5.08
C GLU A 160 13.28 -31.25 6.42
N THR A 161 13.30 -32.57 6.66
CA THR A 161 13.66 -33.14 7.95
C THR A 161 15.12 -32.92 8.32
N ASP A 162 16.02 -32.93 7.34
CA ASP A 162 17.45 -32.84 7.60
C ASP A 162 17.94 -31.40 7.70
N PHE A 163 17.30 -30.48 6.96
CA PHE A 163 17.81 -29.13 6.79
C PHE A 163 16.77 -28.04 7.05
N THR A 164 15.76 -27.90 6.19
CA THR A 164 14.89 -26.71 6.14
C THR A 164 14.01 -26.61 7.40
N GLY A 165 13.45 -27.73 7.84
CA GLY A 165 12.56 -27.81 9.00
C GLY A 165 13.25 -27.59 10.34
N LYS A 166 14.58 -27.48 10.37
CA LYS A 166 15.38 -27.20 11.58
C LYS A 166 15.82 -25.74 11.67
N ARG A 167 15.43 -24.90 10.70
CA ARG A 167 15.85 -23.50 10.63
C ARG A 167 14.94 -22.65 11.50
N ASP A 168 15.53 -21.67 12.18
CA ASP A 168 14.75 -20.69 12.93
C ASP A 168 13.82 -19.94 11.99
N GLY A 169 12.57 -19.75 12.42
CA GLY A 169 11.56 -19.05 11.64
C GLY A 169 10.97 -19.85 10.46
N PHE A 170 11.33 -21.13 10.28
CA PHE A 170 10.63 -22.05 9.38
C PHE A 170 9.19 -22.28 9.84
N LEU A 171 8.24 -22.27 8.91
CA LEU A 171 6.82 -22.56 9.20
C LEU A 171 6.32 -23.79 8.48
N GLN A 172 6.56 -23.88 7.17
CA GLN A 172 6.08 -25.00 6.37
C GLN A 172 6.89 -25.12 5.08
N ARG A 173 7.08 -26.35 4.62
CA ARG A 173 7.53 -26.66 3.26
C ARG A 173 6.48 -27.53 2.60
N LEU A 174 6.08 -27.16 1.40
CA LEU A 174 5.15 -27.92 0.57
C LEU A 174 5.85 -28.33 -0.72
N THR A 175 5.57 -29.53 -1.19
CA THR A 175 6.11 -30.05 -2.44
C THR A 175 4.97 -30.48 -3.34
N GLY A 176 5.09 -30.26 -4.64
CA GLY A 176 4.01 -30.56 -5.57
C GLY A 176 4.48 -30.74 -7.00
N VAL A 177 3.53 -31.14 -7.85
CA VAL A 177 3.78 -31.41 -9.27
C VAL A 177 2.60 -30.92 -10.09
N ASN A 178 2.87 -30.30 -11.25
CA ASN A 178 1.82 -29.90 -12.19
C ASN A 178 1.53 -31.01 -13.21
N GLU A 179 0.54 -30.79 -14.09
CA GLU A 179 0.13 -31.75 -15.13
C GLU A 179 1.26 -32.07 -16.13
N LYS A 180 2.27 -31.20 -16.27
CA LYS A 180 3.44 -31.37 -17.16
C LYS A 180 4.57 -32.18 -16.50
N GLY A 181 4.48 -32.45 -15.19
CA GLY A 181 5.53 -33.10 -14.42
C GLY A 181 6.57 -32.14 -13.81
N THR A 182 6.42 -30.82 -14.01
CA THR A 182 7.26 -29.81 -13.38
C THR A 182 7.01 -29.82 -11.88
N GLN A 183 8.11 -29.85 -11.11
CA GLN A 183 8.08 -29.90 -9.66
C GLN A 183 7.96 -28.48 -9.10
N ALA A 184 7.29 -28.35 -7.97
CA ALA A 184 7.24 -27.13 -7.17
C ALA A 184 7.66 -27.42 -5.72
N VAL A 185 8.37 -26.46 -5.13
CA VAL A 185 8.65 -26.39 -3.71
C VAL A 185 8.28 -25.01 -3.22
N ALA A 186 7.33 -24.93 -2.29
CA ALA A 186 6.99 -23.70 -1.58
C ALA A 186 7.49 -23.77 -0.14
N VAL A 187 8.25 -22.77 0.30
CA VAL A 187 8.77 -22.69 1.68
C VAL A 187 8.29 -21.40 2.33
N TYR A 188 7.64 -21.55 3.48
CA TYR A 188 7.02 -20.47 4.25
C TYR A 188 7.84 -20.15 5.48
N TRP A 189 8.12 -18.87 5.66
CA TRP A 189 8.95 -18.32 6.71
C TRP A 189 8.22 -17.25 7.51
N THR A 190 8.66 -17.05 8.75
CA THR A 190 8.18 -15.97 9.62
C THR A 190 8.57 -14.57 9.12
N ASN A 191 9.66 -14.44 8.35
CA ASN A 191 10.13 -13.21 7.71
C ASN A 191 11.28 -13.51 6.72
N LYS A 192 11.70 -12.51 5.95
CA LYS A 192 12.80 -12.61 4.98
C LYS A 192 14.15 -12.97 5.62
N ALA A 193 14.48 -12.39 6.78
CA ALA A 193 15.78 -12.64 7.42
C ALA A 193 15.97 -14.11 7.83
N ALA A 194 14.91 -14.78 8.30
CA ALA A 194 14.91 -16.22 8.58
C ALA A 194 15.17 -17.06 7.32
N SER A 195 14.55 -16.67 6.20
CA SER A 195 14.77 -17.29 4.89
C SER A 195 16.20 -17.09 4.39
N ASP A 196 16.73 -15.85 4.45
CA ASP A 196 18.11 -15.53 4.06
C ASP A 196 19.12 -16.38 4.85
N ALA A 197 18.97 -16.46 6.18
CA ALA A 197 19.84 -17.25 7.04
C ALA A 197 19.79 -18.76 6.72
N SER A 198 18.66 -19.26 6.21
CA SER A 198 18.54 -20.64 5.75
C SER A 198 19.30 -20.91 4.45
N LEU A 199 19.28 -19.96 3.50
CA LEU A 199 19.92 -20.13 2.19
C LEU A 199 21.45 -20.27 2.29
N ASP A 200 22.10 -19.50 3.16
CA ASP A 200 23.55 -19.52 3.34
C ASP A 200 24.08 -20.94 3.65
N GLY A 201 23.34 -21.70 4.46
CA GLY A 201 23.70 -23.07 4.81
C GLY A 201 23.23 -24.14 3.83
N PHE A 202 22.30 -23.80 2.92
CA PHE A 202 21.62 -24.79 2.07
C PHE A 202 22.59 -25.47 1.12
N MET A 203 23.43 -24.68 0.43
CA MET A 203 24.40 -25.22 -0.53
C MET A 203 25.55 -25.98 0.12
N ALA A 204 25.76 -25.87 1.44
CA ALA A 204 26.74 -26.66 2.16
C ALA A 204 26.19 -28.03 2.61
N ASN A 205 24.86 -28.19 2.71
CA ASN A 205 24.21 -29.40 3.19
C ASN A 205 24.25 -30.54 2.15
N SER A 206 24.63 -31.75 2.57
CA SER A 206 24.77 -32.91 1.67
C SER A 206 23.44 -33.35 1.05
N THR A 207 22.35 -33.36 1.82
CA THR A 207 21.02 -33.75 1.34
C THR A 207 20.50 -32.72 0.32
N ALA A 208 20.71 -31.43 0.59
CA ALA A 208 20.37 -30.35 -0.35
C ALA A 208 21.16 -30.46 -1.67
N LYS A 209 22.46 -30.74 -1.61
CA LYS A 209 23.28 -30.98 -2.82
C LYS A 209 22.76 -32.15 -3.66
N GLU A 210 22.42 -33.26 -3.01
CA GLU A 210 21.86 -34.43 -3.71
C GLU A 210 20.52 -34.09 -4.37
N PHE A 211 19.67 -33.34 -3.68
CA PHE A 211 18.39 -32.86 -4.19
C PHE A 211 18.57 -31.95 -5.42
N MET A 212 19.44 -30.94 -5.33
CA MET A 212 19.77 -30.05 -6.46
C MET A 212 20.36 -30.82 -7.65
N ALA A 213 21.10 -31.90 -7.41
CA ALA A 213 21.69 -32.71 -8.47
C ALA A 213 20.64 -33.45 -9.33
N LYS A 214 19.41 -33.62 -8.85
CA LYS A 214 18.30 -34.25 -9.60
C LYS A 214 17.55 -33.29 -10.53
N MET A 215 17.77 -31.99 -10.38
CA MET A 215 17.06 -30.95 -11.14
C MET A 215 17.76 -30.66 -12.48
N ASP A 216 16.97 -30.36 -13.49
CA ASP A 216 17.46 -29.60 -14.64
C ASP A 216 17.57 -28.12 -14.24
N GLN A 217 18.80 -27.67 -13.98
CA GLN A 217 19.06 -26.31 -13.52
C GLN A 217 18.67 -25.23 -14.55
N SER A 218 18.59 -25.58 -15.84
CA SER A 218 18.19 -24.64 -16.88
C SER A 218 16.69 -24.31 -16.85
N SER A 219 15.89 -25.19 -16.25
CA SER A 219 14.45 -25.03 -16.05
C SER A 219 14.08 -24.33 -14.73
N MET A 220 15.07 -24.08 -13.87
CA MET A 220 14.82 -23.66 -12.51
C MET A 220 14.41 -22.19 -12.44
N PHE A 221 13.29 -21.94 -11.77
CA PHE A 221 12.85 -20.62 -11.36
C PHE A 221 12.73 -20.59 -9.84
N MET A 222 13.15 -19.48 -9.23
CA MET A 222 13.06 -19.23 -7.80
C MET A 222 12.51 -17.84 -7.59
N GLY A 223 11.28 -17.75 -7.11
CA GLY A 223 10.69 -16.49 -6.66
C GLY A 223 10.76 -16.40 -5.14
N ARG A 224 11.10 -15.23 -4.62
CA ARG A 224 11.17 -14.95 -3.18
C ARG A 224 10.33 -13.71 -2.90
N TYR A 225 9.27 -13.88 -2.13
CA TYR A 225 8.22 -12.88 -2.02
C TYR A 225 7.91 -12.55 -0.57
N GLU A 226 7.81 -11.26 -0.28
CA GLU A 226 7.35 -10.75 0.99
C GLU A 226 5.84 -10.52 0.96
N SER A 227 5.14 -10.99 1.97
CA SER A 227 3.67 -10.90 2.03
C SER A 227 3.22 -9.45 1.94
N LEU A 228 2.21 -9.18 1.11
CA LEU A 228 1.60 -7.86 1.01
C LEU A 228 1.03 -7.40 2.36
N LEU A 229 0.64 -8.35 3.22
CA LEU A 229 0.14 -8.09 4.57
C LEU A 229 1.27 -7.95 5.61
N ALA A 230 2.52 -8.27 5.27
CA ALA A 230 3.66 -8.17 6.19
C ALA A 230 4.23 -6.75 6.30
N HIS A 231 4.05 -5.92 5.28
CA HIS A 231 4.56 -4.55 5.25
C HIS A 231 3.44 -3.53 5.33
N VAL A 232 3.35 -2.83 6.46
CA VAL A 232 2.64 -1.53 6.53
C VAL A 232 3.67 -0.46 6.13
N THR A 233 3.46 0.20 4.99
CA THR A 233 4.35 1.28 4.50
C THR A 233 4.34 2.46 5.47
N LYS A 234 5.28 3.41 5.35
CA LYS A 234 5.28 4.61 6.21
C LYS A 234 3.99 5.40 6.01
N LYS A 235 3.59 5.59 4.75
CA LYS A 235 2.33 6.25 4.38
C LYS A 235 1.12 5.56 5.00
N GLU A 236 1.03 4.24 4.90
CA GLU A 236 -0.06 3.47 5.53
C GLU A 236 -0.05 3.58 7.06
N LYS A 237 1.13 3.62 7.70
CA LYS A 237 1.24 3.81 9.15
C LYS A 237 0.71 5.17 9.58
N VAL A 238 1.04 6.25 8.85
CA VAL A 238 0.53 7.59 9.15
C VAL A 238 -0.96 7.67 8.90
N VAL A 239 -1.45 7.19 7.76
CA VAL A 239 -2.88 7.20 7.45
C VAL A 239 -3.67 6.39 8.49
N ALA A 240 -3.17 5.22 8.88
CA ALA A 240 -3.78 4.43 9.95
C ALA A 240 -3.75 5.17 11.30
N LEU A 241 -2.64 5.83 11.63
CA LEU A 241 -2.52 6.61 12.86
C LEU A 241 -3.54 7.76 12.90
N LEU A 242 -3.63 8.57 11.84
CA LEU A 242 -4.59 9.68 11.80
C LEU A 242 -6.03 9.19 11.79
N ASN A 243 -6.35 8.16 10.98
CA ASN A 243 -7.70 7.60 10.93
C ASN A 243 -8.12 6.89 12.22
N SER A 244 -7.17 6.48 13.06
CA SER A 244 -7.47 5.89 14.38
C SER A 244 -8.26 6.82 15.29
N PHE A 245 -8.17 8.13 15.06
CA PHE A 245 -8.98 9.13 15.75
C PHE A 245 -10.48 8.86 15.62
N ASN A 246 -10.91 8.40 14.44
CA ASN A 246 -12.31 8.10 14.13
C ASN A 246 -12.87 6.91 14.90
N THR A 247 -12.01 5.95 15.27
CA THR A 247 -12.42 4.62 15.75
C THR A 247 -11.98 4.32 17.17
N GLY A 248 -11.01 5.08 17.70
CA GLY A 248 -10.33 4.79 18.96
C GLY A 248 -9.37 3.60 18.88
N ASP A 249 -8.99 3.14 17.67
CA ASP A 249 -8.05 2.04 17.48
C ASP A 249 -6.67 2.41 18.04
N GLN A 250 -6.17 1.59 18.97
CA GLN A 250 -4.86 1.80 19.59
C GLN A 250 -3.73 1.10 18.83
N THR A 251 -4.03 0.28 17.83
CA THR A 251 -3.02 -0.47 17.05
C THR A 251 -1.96 0.46 16.44
N PRO A 252 -2.31 1.61 15.85
CA PRO A 252 -1.33 2.51 15.25
C PRO A 252 -0.37 3.18 16.24
N ILE A 253 -0.68 3.19 17.55
CA ILE A 253 0.26 3.64 18.60
C ILE A 253 1.57 2.84 18.51
N SER A 254 1.49 1.56 18.13
CA SER A 254 2.67 0.73 17.96
C SER A 254 3.60 1.22 16.84
N TYR A 255 3.15 2.09 15.93
CA TYR A 255 3.99 2.67 14.88
C TYR A 255 4.86 3.83 15.38
N ILE A 256 4.56 4.38 16.55
CA ILE A 256 5.33 5.45 17.18
C ILE A 256 6.48 4.84 17.99
N ASN A 257 7.65 5.47 17.96
CA ASN A 257 8.76 5.15 18.85
C ASN A 257 8.50 5.76 20.23
N PRO A 258 8.24 4.95 21.28
CA PRO A 258 7.85 5.50 22.58
C PRO A 258 8.98 6.22 23.32
N GLN A 259 10.24 6.06 22.89
CA GLN A 259 11.41 6.68 23.53
C GLN A 259 11.93 7.92 22.81
N LYS A 260 11.56 8.11 21.54
CA LYS A 260 12.13 9.17 20.68
C LYS A 260 11.11 10.14 20.10
N TYR A 261 9.81 9.93 20.29
CA TYR A 261 8.78 10.74 19.65
C TYR A 261 8.86 12.21 20.07
N ILE A 262 9.21 13.08 19.13
CA ILE A 262 9.27 14.54 19.27
C ILE A 262 8.01 15.16 18.67
N GLN A 263 7.32 16.01 19.43
CA GLN A 263 6.11 16.71 19.00
C GLN A 263 6.38 18.21 18.79
N HIS A 264 6.01 18.73 17.61
CA HIS A 264 6.10 20.16 17.26
C HIS A 264 4.75 20.89 17.28
N ASN A 265 3.62 20.18 17.40
CA ASN A 265 2.34 20.83 17.70
C ASN A 265 2.40 21.47 19.08
N LEU A 266 2.44 22.80 19.12
CA LEU A 266 2.63 23.60 20.33
C LEU A 266 1.47 23.48 21.33
N ASP A 267 0.30 22.99 20.91
CA ASP A 267 -0.86 22.73 21.75
C ASP A 267 -0.88 21.31 22.34
N VAL A 268 0.12 20.48 22.02
CA VAL A 268 0.25 19.08 22.46
C VAL A 268 1.55 18.88 23.24
N GLY A 269 1.46 18.14 24.34
CA GLY A 269 2.64 17.79 25.13
C GLY A 269 3.60 16.90 24.34
N ASP A 270 4.86 16.83 24.78
CA ASP A 270 5.86 16.02 24.08
C ASP A 270 5.69 14.51 24.33
N GLY A 271 6.29 13.72 23.45
CA GLY A 271 6.31 12.27 23.55
C GLY A 271 4.93 11.62 23.41
N LEU A 272 4.92 10.29 23.58
CA LEU A 272 3.68 9.52 23.53
C LEU A 272 2.73 9.87 24.69
N ALA A 273 3.27 10.44 25.78
CA ALA A 273 2.49 10.92 26.91
C ALA A 273 1.57 12.09 26.50
N GLY A 274 2.09 13.11 25.82
CA GLY A 274 1.28 14.23 25.35
C GLY A 274 0.22 13.82 24.32
N PHE A 275 0.57 12.89 23.43
CA PHE A 275 -0.42 12.26 22.53
C PHE A 275 -1.54 11.56 23.32
N GLY A 276 -1.18 10.77 24.33
CA GLY A 276 -2.15 10.09 25.19
C GLY A 276 -3.06 11.04 25.99
N GLU A 277 -2.55 12.21 26.39
CA GLU A 277 -3.37 13.24 27.05
C GLU A 277 -4.41 13.84 26.10
N VAL A 278 -4.07 14.05 24.83
CA VAL A 278 -5.02 14.50 23.82
C VAL A 278 -6.17 13.49 23.68
N MET A 279 -5.84 12.19 23.55
CA MET A 279 -6.84 11.14 23.37
C MET A 279 -7.79 10.97 24.56
N LYS A 280 -7.37 11.31 25.79
CA LYS A 280 -8.26 11.32 26.97
C LYS A 280 -9.38 12.36 26.87
N ASN A 281 -9.19 13.40 26.07
CA ASN A 281 -10.17 14.47 25.86
C ASN A 281 -11.03 14.25 24.61
N ALA A 282 -10.96 13.06 24.00
CA ALA A 282 -11.80 12.72 22.86
C ALA A 282 -13.29 12.74 23.24
N PRO A 283 -14.16 13.34 22.39
CA PRO A 283 -15.60 13.31 22.61
C PRO A 283 -16.16 11.88 22.42
N GLU A 284 -17.42 11.68 22.82
CA GLU A 284 -18.13 10.45 22.54
C GLU A 284 -18.19 10.22 21.00
N GLY A 285 -17.60 9.12 20.54
CA GLY A 285 -17.43 8.83 19.10
C GLY A 285 -16.03 9.15 18.53
N GLY A 286 -15.09 9.64 19.35
CA GLY A 286 -13.72 9.93 18.92
C GLY A 286 -13.60 11.26 18.18
N PHE A 287 -12.36 11.66 17.91
CA PHE A 287 -12.09 12.78 17.00
C PHE A 287 -12.29 12.34 15.56
N LYS A 288 -12.54 13.26 14.63
CA LYS A 288 -12.61 12.88 13.21
C LYS A 288 -11.37 13.30 12.45
N ALA A 289 -10.92 12.43 11.57
CA ALA A 289 -9.83 12.68 10.64
C ALA A 289 -10.17 12.03 9.29
N ASN A 290 -10.02 12.79 8.22
CA ASN A 290 -10.15 12.33 6.85
C ASN A 290 -8.91 12.78 6.08
N VAL A 291 -7.99 11.86 5.84
CA VAL A 291 -6.78 12.15 5.07
C VAL A 291 -7.16 12.26 3.59
N VAL A 292 -7.12 13.48 3.06
CA VAL A 292 -7.49 13.79 1.67
C VAL A 292 -6.42 13.33 0.70
N ARG A 293 -5.15 13.51 1.07
CA ARG A 293 -3.97 13.13 0.28
C ARG A 293 -2.78 12.88 1.19
N ALA A 294 -1.91 11.96 0.79
CA ALA A 294 -0.75 11.51 1.57
C ALA A 294 0.44 11.22 0.66
N PHE A 295 1.61 11.68 1.07
CA PHE A 295 2.84 11.66 0.28
C PHE A 295 4.00 11.10 1.11
N GLU A 296 4.97 10.46 0.46
CA GLU A 296 6.20 9.96 1.08
C GLU A 296 7.41 10.57 0.37
N ASP A 297 8.33 11.15 1.13
CA ASP A 297 9.60 11.74 0.68
C ASP A 297 10.72 11.24 1.61
N ASP A 298 11.44 10.21 1.16
CA ASP A 298 12.45 9.48 1.94
C ASP A 298 11.95 9.05 3.33
N GLU A 299 12.49 9.64 4.40
CA GLU A 299 12.12 9.33 5.79
C GLU A 299 10.86 10.08 6.26
N TYR A 300 10.32 10.98 5.44
CA TYR A 300 9.16 11.79 5.76
C TYR A 300 7.89 11.26 5.11
N VAL A 301 6.78 11.40 5.82
CA VAL A 301 5.43 11.30 5.27
C VAL A 301 4.71 12.59 5.61
N PHE A 302 4.02 13.17 4.63
CA PHE A 302 3.19 14.34 4.87
C PHE A 302 1.79 14.14 4.32
N THR A 303 0.81 14.68 5.03
CA THR A 303 -0.62 14.51 4.75
C THR A 303 -1.31 15.85 4.72
N HIS A 304 -2.39 15.90 3.96
CA HIS A 304 -3.38 16.95 4.05
C HIS A 304 -4.69 16.34 4.55
N THR A 305 -5.14 16.83 5.69
CA THR A 305 -6.14 16.15 6.52
C THR A 305 -7.25 17.12 6.88
N GLU A 306 -8.49 16.66 6.70
CA GLU A 306 -9.67 17.29 7.27
C GLU A 306 -9.88 16.73 8.68
N TYR A 307 -9.86 17.59 9.68
CA TYR A 307 -10.06 17.24 11.07
C TYR A 307 -11.37 17.77 11.62
N ASP A 308 -11.98 17.02 12.54
CA ASP A 308 -12.91 17.54 13.54
C ASP A 308 -12.33 17.24 14.93
N PHE A 309 -11.41 18.10 15.35
CA PHE A 309 -10.69 18.04 16.61
C PHE A 309 -10.80 19.41 17.29
N PHE A 310 -11.73 19.51 18.23
CA PHE A 310 -12.19 20.79 18.79
C PHE A 310 -12.70 21.76 17.69
N GLY A 311 -13.46 21.22 16.74
CA GLY A 311 -14.05 21.92 15.60
C GLY A 311 -13.38 21.58 14.26
N PRO A 312 -14.02 21.93 13.12
CA PRO A 312 -13.50 21.65 11.79
C PRO A 312 -12.18 22.37 11.51
N LYS A 313 -11.15 21.63 11.07
CA LYS A 313 -9.85 22.19 10.69
C LYS A 313 -9.32 21.55 9.40
N ALA A 314 -8.67 22.35 8.58
CA ALA A 314 -7.76 21.88 7.55
C ALA A 314 -6.35 21.82 8.14
N GLY A 315 -5.66 20.70 7.93
CA GLY A 315 -4.36 20.46 8.51
C GLY A 315 -3.37 19.87 7.53
N PHE A 316 -2.12 20.32 7.61
CA PHE A 316 -1.00 19.57 7.08
C PHE A 316 -0.25 18.92 8.22
N ASP A 317 0.03 17.63 8.11
CA ASP A 317 0.85 16.89 9.07
C ASP A 317 2.12 16.43 8.37
N VAL A 318 3.23 16.40 9.10
CA VAL A 318 4.52 15.84 8.66
C VAL A 318 5.01 14.90 9.73
N PHE A 319 5.40 13.69 9.35
CA PHE A 319 5.96 12.68 10.23
C PHE A 319 7.33 12.25 9.73
N ARG A 320 8.31 12.13 10.62
CA ARG A 320 9.62 11.54 10.31
C ARG A 320 9.74 10.13 10.86
N PHE A 321 10.43 9.27 10.12
CA PHE A 321 10.63 7.87 10.47
C PHE A 321 12.10 7.54 10.74
N GLU A 322 12.35 6.75 11.78
CA GLU A 322 13.61 6.03 11.98
C GLU A 322 13.32 4.55 12.22
N ASN A 323 14.05 3.66 11.56
CA ASN A 323 13.91 2.21 11.74
C ASN A 323 12.46 1.71 11.61
N GLY A 324 11.70 2.33 10.69
CA GLY A 324 10.29 1.99 10.44
C GLY A 324 9.31 2.42 11.53
N LYS A 325 9.72 3.28 12.48
CA LYS A 325 8.86 3.90 13.51
C LYS A 325 8.80 5.41 13.33
N ILE A 326 7.65 6.00 13.64
CA ILE A 326 7.47 7.45 13.71
C ILE A 326 8.26 7.96 14.92
N VAL A 327 9.15 8.92 14.70
CA VAL A 327 9.97 9.54 15.74
C VAL A 327 9.73 11.03 15.89
N GLU A 328 9.02 11.68 14.98
CA GLU A 328 8.82 13.12 15.03
C GLU A 328 7.56 13.51 14.25
N HIS A 329 6.88 14.55 14.73
CA HIS A 329 5.65 15.05 14.14
C HIS A 329 5.57 16.58 14.17
N TRP A 330 5.20 17.15 13.04
CA TRP A 330 4.81 18.55 12.89
C TRP A 330 3.40 18.62 12.32
N ASP A 331 2.65 19.65 12.71
CA ASP A 331 1.41 20.00 12.02
C ASP A 331 1.30 21.51 11.82
N ASN A 332 0.38 21.92 10.95
CA ASN A 332 -0.17 23.26 10.94
C ASN A 332 -1.67 23.16 10.67
N LEU A 333 -2.48 23.90 11.44
CA LEU A 333 -3.94 23.79 11.41
C LEU A 333 -4.60 25.16 11.22
N LEU A 334 -5.61 25.23 10.37
CA LEU A 334 -6.47 26.39 10.16
C LEU A 334 -7.94 25.97 10.23
N GLU A 335 -8.80 26.82 10.77
CA GLU A 335 -10.25 26.57 10.77
C GLU A 335 -10.79 26.46 9.35
N VAL A 336 -11.75 25.56 9.14
CA VAL A 336 -12.42 25.44 7.84
C VAL A 336 -13.26 26.68 7.58
N GLN A 337 -13.06 27.28 6.41
CA GLN A 337 -13.76 28.48 5.96
C GLN A 337 -14.71 28.16 4.80
N LYS A 338 -15.49 29.17 4.41
CA LYS A 338 -16.32 29.08 3.20
C LYS A 338 -15.43 28.93 1.96
N PRO A 339 -15.97 28.39 0.85
CA PRO A 339 -15.25 28.36 -0.41
C PRO A 339 -14.72 29.75 -0.77
N ASN A 340 -13.55 29.77 -1.42
CA ASN A 340 -12.89 30.97 -1.88
C ASN A 340 -13.73 31.70 -2.96
N PRO A 341 -13.32 32.89 -3.42
CA PRO A 341 -14.07 33.62 -4.44
C PRO A 341 -14.29 32.87 -5.76
N SER A 342 -13.45 31.87 -6.07
CA SER A 342 -13.59 30.99 -7.23
C SER A 342 -14.44 29.74 -6.98
N GLY A 343 -14.90 29.51 -5.75
CA GLY A 343 -15.75 28.37 -5.38
C GLY A 343 -14.99 27.13 -4.89
N HIS A 344 -13.67 27.21 -4.73
CA HIS A 344 -12.82 26.13 -4.22
C HIS A 344 -12.78 26.11 -2.69
N THR A 345 -12.72 24.91 -2.13
CA THR A 345 -12.57 24.67 -0.71
C THR A 345 -11.09 24.52 -0.34
N GLN A 346 -10.80 24.41 0.96
CA GLN A 346 -9.46 24.04 1.40
C GLN A 346 -9.08 22.59 1.04
N PHE A 347 -10.01 21.72 0.59
CA PHE A 347 -9.78 20.27 0.47
C PHE A 347 -9.94 19.70 -0.94
N ASP A 348 -10.71 20.33 -1.82
CA ASP A 348 -10.91 19.88 -3.20
C ASP A 348 -9.63 20.02 -4.03
N GLY A 349 -9.75 19.71 -5.33
CA GLY A 349 -8.63 19.72 -6.25
C GLY A 349 -7.94 18.37 -6.39
N ALA A 350 -6.77 18.36 -7.03
CA ALA A 350 -6.10 17.14 -7.45
C ALA A 350 -5.58 16.29 -6.28
N THR A 351 -5.65 14.97 -6.44
CA THR A 351 -5.04 13.97 -5.52
C THR A 351 -4.10 13.00 -6.22
N LYS A 352 -4.14 12.93 -7.56
CA LYS A 352 -3.33 12.00 -8.35
C LYS A 352 -1.88 12.46 -8.44
N ILE A 353 -0.97 11.59 -8.01
CA ILE A 353 0.48 11.79 -8.15
C ILE A 353 0.91 11.44 -9.58
N THR A 354 1.61 12.36 -10.22
CA THR A 354 2.29 12.19 -11.52
C THR A 354 3.72 12.69 -11.42
N ASP A 355 4.50 12.63 -12.51
CA ASP A 355 5.87 13.17 -12.56
C ASP A 355 6.80 12.65 -11.45
N LEU A 356 6.65 11.38 -11.04
CA LEU A 356 7.50 10.75 -10.01
C LEU A 356 8.99 10.86 -10.36
N ASP A 357 9.32 10.79 -11.64
CA ASP A 357 10.67 10.96 -12.21
C ASP A 357 11.22 12.39 -12.07
N LYS A 358 10.36 13.39 -11.81
CA LYS A 358 10.72 14.81 -11.69
C LYS A 358 10.59 15.37 -10.28
N THR A 359 10.45 14.51 -9.27
CA THR A 359 10.23 14.91 -7.87
C THR A 359 11.24 15.96 -7.40
N GLU A 360 12.54 15.72 -7.64
CA GLU A 360 13.61 16.64 -7.21
C GLU A 360 13.61 17.96 -8.00
N GLU A 361 13.27 17.91 -9.28
CA GLU A 361 13.17 19.09 -10.15
C GLU A 361 12.00 19.98 -9.71
N ASN A 362 10.87 19.37 -9.37
CA ASN A 362 9.69 20.04 -8.84
C ASN A 362 9.97 20.65 -7.46
N LYS A 363 10.64 19.92 -6.55
CA LYS A 363 11.07 20.43 -5.25
C LYS A 363 11.99 21.64 -5.41
N ALA A 364 12.97 21.56 -6.30
CA ALA A 364 13.87 22.68 -6.60
C ALA A 364 13.11 23.89 -7.16
N LYS A 365 12.14 23.67 -8.05
CA LYS A 365 11.31 24.73 -8.64
C LYS A 365 10.50 25.49 -7.59
N VAL A 366 9.85 24.76 -6.68
CA VAL A 366 9.04 25.34 -5.60
C VAL A 366 9.92 26.01 -4.56
N LYS A 367 11.06 25.41 -4.20
CA LYS A 367 12.05 26.05 -3.33
C LYS A 367 12.48 27.42 -3.87
N ASP A 368 12.87 27.46 -5.14
CA ASP A 368 13.25 28.71 -5.82
C ASP A 368 12.11 29.73 -5.82
N PHE A 369 10.86 29.29 -5.99
CA PHE A 369 9.68 30.16 -5.91
C PHE A 369 9.54 30.80 -4.52
N ILE A 370 9.62 30.00 -3.45
CA ILE A 370 9.55 30.54 -2.08
C ILE A 370 10.70 31.51 -1.82
N GLU A 371 11.93 31.14 -2.16
CA GLU A 371 13.12 31.97 -1.89
C GLU A 371 13.16 33.27 -2.70
N LYS A 372 12.86 33.21 -4.00
CA LYS A 372 12.98 34.40 -4.86
C LYS A 372 11.74 35.26 -4.83
N ILE A 373 10.55 34.67 -4.85
CA ILE A 373 9.30 35.42 -4.95
C ILE A 373 8.80 35.83 -3.56
N LEU A 374 8.64 34.88 -2.64
CA LEU A 374 8.00 35.17 -1.35
C LEU A 374 8.96 35.76 -0.31
N LEU A 375 10.21 35.28 -0.26
CA LEU A 375 11.24 35.78 0.65
C LEU A 375 11.93 37.04 0.12
N ASN A 376 12.39 37.04 -1.14
CA ASN A 376 13.15 38.18 -1.70
C ASN A 376 12.29 39.21 -2.46
N GLY A 377 11.00 38.94 -2.65
CA GLY A 377 10.07 39.90 -3.26
C GLY A 377 10.28 40.14 -4.76
N GLU A 378 10.90 39.22 -5.49
CA GLU A 378 11.16 39.31 -6.94
C GLU A 378 9.89 39.06 -7.79
N MET A 379 8.81 39.77 -7.48
CA MET A 379 7.46 39.56 -8.04
C MET A 379 7.39 39.72 -9.57
N ASP A 380 8.33 40.44 -10.18
CA ASP A 380 8.46 40.56 -11.63
C ASP A 380 8.78 39.22 -12.32
N LYS A 381 9.25 38.21 -11.56
CA LYS A 381 9.61 36.88 -12.04
C LYS A 381 8.56 35.81 -11.76
N ILE A 382 7.40 36.16 -11.21
CA ILE A 382 6.39 35.20 -10.75
C ILE A 382 5.93 34.23 -11.85
N THR A 383 5.82 34.71 -13.10
CA THR A 383 5.41 33.91 -14.26
C THR A 383 6.45 32.89 -14.72
N ASN A 384 7.68 32.95 -14.20
CA ASN A 384 8.65 31.88 -14.38
C ASN A 384 8.31 30.64 -13.56
N TYR A 385 7.45 30.78 -12.54
CA TYR A 385 7.13 29.74 -11.56
C TYR A 385 5.68 29.30 -11.64
N ILE A 386 4.76 30.26 -11.71
CA ILE A 386 3.31 29.99 -11.77
C ILE A 386 2.86 30.03 -13.22
N ASN A 387 2.02 29.07 -13.61
CA ASN A 387 1.38 29.06 -14.91
C ASN A 387 0.40 30.25 -15.01
N PRO A 388 0.59 31.18 -15.96
CA PRO A 388 -0.23 32.38 -16.03
C PRO A 388 -1.65 32.15 -16.56
N LYS A 389 -1.93 30.96 -17.10
CA LYS A 389 -3.24 30.60 -17.67
C LYS A 389 -4.08 29.73 -16.73
N GLU A 390 -3.41 28.85 -15.99
CA GLU A 390 -4.03 27.85 -15.14
C GLU A 390 -3.36 27.91 -13.77
N TYR A 391 -4.03 28.54 -12.81
CA TYR A 391 -3.56 28.59 -11.43
C TYR A 391 -4.75 28.57 -10.49
N THR A 392 -5.06 27.39 -9.97
CA THR A 392 -6.18 27.19 -9.03
C THR A 392 -5.72 27.46 -7.60
N GLN A 393 -6.52 28.22 -6.87
CA GLN A 393 -6.26 28.58 -5.48
C GLN A 393 -7.25 27.89 -4.55
N HIS A 394 -6.75 27.40 -3.41
CA HIS A 394 -7.57 26.87 -2.33
C HIS A 394 -7.49 27.71 -1.04
N ASN A 395 -6.68 28.76 -1.03
CA ASN A 395 -6.72 29.75 0.04
C ASN A 395 -8.12 30.41 0.08
N PRO A 396 -8.83 30.39 1.24
CA PRO A 396 -10.19 30.93 1.36
C PRO A 396 -10.37 32.40 0.95
N ALA A 397 -9.29 33.19 0.96
CA ALA A 397 -9.31 34.61 0.67
C ALA A 397 -8.79 34.98 -0.73
N VAL A 398 -8.35 34.00 -1.54
CA VAL A 398 -7.67 34.25 -2.81
C VAL A 398 -8.42 33.57 -3.96
N ALA A 399 -8.74 34.32 -5.00
CA ALA A 399 -9.34 33.80 -6.23
C ALA A 399 -8.28 33.17 -7.16
N ASP A 400 -8.74 32.35 -8.09
CA ASP A 400 -7.90 31.74 -9.12
C ASP A 400 -7.16 32.75 -9.99
N GLY A 401 -6.07 32.28 -10.60
CA GLY A 401 -5.25 33.02 -11.54
C GLY A 401 -4.31 34.03 -10.87
N LEU A 402 -3.33 34.51 -11.65
CA LEU A 402 -2.41 35.55 -11.17
C LEU A 402 -3.11 36.89 -10.93
N GLU A 403 -4.24 37.14 -11.61
CA GLU A 403 -5.08 38.31 -11.37
C GLU A 403 -5.72 38.23 -9.97
N GLY A 404 -6.40 37.12 -9.65
CA GLY A 404 -7.01 36.90 -8.33
C GLY A 404 -5.98 36.94 -7.20
N PHE A 405 -4.81 36.34 -7.40
CA PHE A 405 -3.69 36.45 -6.48
C PHE A 405 -3.22 37.90 -6.30
N GLY A 406 -3.03 38.65 -7.40
CA GLY A 406 -2.61 40.04 -7.35
C GLY A 406 -3.62 40.97 -6.67
N GLU A 407 -4.92 40.74 -6.88
CA GLU A 407 -5.99 41.47 -6.18
C GLU A 407 -5.99 41.20 -4.69
N ALA A 408 -5.85 39.93 -4.28
CA ALA A 408 -5.76 39.56 -2.87
C ALA A 408 -4.54 40.21 -2.19
N MET A 409 -3.36 40.20 -2.84
CA MET A 409 -2.16 40.84 -2.29
C MET A 409 -2.32 42.35 -2.13
N LYS A 410 -2.96 43.03 -3.09
CA LYS A 410 -3.29 44.47 -2.97
C LYS A 410 -4.26 44.72 -1.81
N TYR A 411 -5.31 43.91 -1.71
CA TYR A 411 -6.27 44.00 -0.61
C TYR A 411 -5.58 43.81 0.75
N PHE A 412 -4.74 42.80 0.88
CA PHE A 412 -3.99 42.54 2.10
C PHE A 412 -3.06 43.69 2.47
N ALA A 413 -2.30 44.22 1.51
CA ALA A 413 -1.43 45.38 1.75
C ALA A 413 -2.22 46.61 2.22
N MET A 414 -3.35 46.92 1.57
CA MET A 414 -4.21 48.06 1.94
C MET A 414 -4.84 47.94 3.32
N ASN A 415 -5.05 46.72 3.81
CA ASN A 415 -5.64 46.44 5.11
C ASN A 415 -4.60 46.09 6.20
N GLY A 416 -3.30 46.28 5.92
CA GLY A 416 -2.24 45.98 6.87
C GLY A 416 -2.13 44.49 7.22
N LEU A 417 -2.56 43.61 6.30
CA LEU A 417 -2.46 42.15 6.36
C LEU A 417 -1.23 41.65 5.58
N VAL A 418 -0.10 42.33 5.73
CA VAL A 418 1.12 42.02 4.96
C VAL A 418 1.64 40.64 5.36
N MET A 419 1.87 39.78 4.37
CA MET A 419 2.59 38.52 4.52
C MET A 419 4.08 38.77 4.29
N GLU A 420 4.89 38.46 5.28
CA GLU A 420 6.35 38.55 5.22
C GLU A 420 6.90 37.17 5.51
N TYR A 421 7.51 36.51 4.53
CA TYR A 421 8.26 35.27 4.77
C TYR A 421 9.65 35.66 5.30
N THR A 422 10.19 34.88 6.24
CA THR A 422 11.53 35.13 6.81
C THR A 422 12.45 33.91 6.79
N ALA A 423 11.90 32.68 6.79
CA ALA A 423 12.70 31.47 6.62
C ALA A 423 11.91 30.34 5.94
N LEU A 424 12.62 29.51 5.19
CA LEU A 424 12.14 28.24 4.63
C LEU A 424 12.84 27.09 5.37
N HIS A 425 12.07 26.27 6.08
CA HIS A 425 12.57 25.22 6.96
C HIS A 425 12.61 23.84 6.30
N LYS A 426 11.58 23.49 5.51
CA LYS A 426 11.51 22.20 4.80
C LYS A 426 10.87 22.35 3.42
N VAL A 427 11.33 21.51 2.49
CA VAL A 427 10.75 21.31 1.16
C VAL A 427 10.60 19.80 0.97
N LEU A 428 9.37 19.31 1.01
CA LEU A 428 9.03 17.89 0.91
C LEU A 428 8.19 17.68 -0.35
N GLY A 429 8.44 16.64 -1.13
CA GLY A 429 7.71 16.41 -2.38
C GLY A 429 7.65 14.96 -2.82
N GLN A 430 6.57 14.62 -3.51
CA GLN A 430 6.41 13.35 -4.21
C GLN A 430 5.77 13.62 -5.57
N GLY A 431 6.53 13.37 -6.64
CA GLY A 431 6.11 13.63 -8.00
C GLY A 431 5.77 15.10 -8.25
N ASN A 432 4.53 15.36 -8.64
CA ASN A 432 4.00 16.67 -8.95
C ASN A 432 3.52 17.47 -7.73
N PHE A 433 3.60 16.94 -6.50
CA PHE A 433 3.22 17.67 -5.28
C PHE A 433 4.43 18.04 -4.44
N VAL A 434 4.47 19.29 -3.96
CA VAL A 434 5.54 19.80 -3.07
C VAL A 434 4.94 20.62 -1.95
N LEU A 435 5.21 20.23 -0.71
CA LEU A 435 4.88 20.96 0.52
C LEU A 435 6.11 21.74 1.00
N THR A 436 5.92 23.00 1.35
CA THR A 436 6.94 23.83 2.01
C THR A 436 6.50 24.27 3.39
N LEU A 437 7.42 24.22 4.34
CA LEU A 437 7.22 24.71 5.70
C LEU A 437 8.07 25.96 5.88
N SER A 438 7.43 27.11 6.00
CA SER A 438 8.08 28.41 6.13
C SER A 438 7.57 29.15 7.37
N GLU A 439 8.35 30.12 7.82
CA GLU A 439 7.94 31.03 8.90
C GLU A 439 8.09 32.48 8.48
N GLY A 440 7.39 33.36 9.20
CA GLY A 440 7.49 34.79 9.01
C GLY A 440 6.51 35.58 9.86
N LYS A 441 5.99 36.66 9.31
CA LYS A 441 5.03 37.53 9.97
C LYS A 441 3.77 37.71 9.14
N PHE A 442 2.64 37.86 9.82
CA PHE A 442 1.38 38.23 9.18
C PHE A 442 0.73 39.43 9.87
N GLY A 443 0.17 40.31 9.05
CA GLY A 443 -0.61 41.47 9.48
C GLY A 443 0.10 42.40 10.44
N LYS A 444 -0.28 42.37 11.73
CA LYS A 444 0.28 43.24 12.78
C LYS A 444 1.74 42.87 13.17
N GLY A 445 2.36 41.94 12.46
CA GLY A 445 3.70 41.45 12.76
C GLY A 445 3.71 40.17 13.60
N ASP A 446 2.58 39.48 13.69
CA ASP A 446 2.46 38.24 14.47
C ASP A 446 3.30 37.14 13.81
N GLN A 447 4.13 36.46 14.60
CA GLN A 447 4.91 35.31 14.12
C GLN A 447 3.96 34.24 13.59
N THR A 448 4.20 33.77 12.38
CA THR A 448 3.25 32.96 11.62
C THR A 448 3.98 31.83 10.91
N ALA A 449 3.40 30.63 10.94
CA ALA A 449 3.82 29.49 10.15
C ALA A 449 2.99 29.41 8.87
N PHE A 450 3.68 29.25 7.74
CA PHE A 450 3.10 29.10 6.42
C PHE A 450 3.43 27.69 5.91
N TYR A 451 2.38 26.87 5.74
CA TYR A 451 2.52 25.56 5.14
C TYR A 451 1.82 25.61 3.79
N ASP A 452 2.60 25.58 2.72
CA ASP A 452 2.13 25.78 1.36
C ASP A 452 2.35 24.49 0.55
N LEU A 453 1.26 23.89 0.08
CA LEU A 453 1.27 22.72 -0.80
C LEU A 453 1.01 23.19 -2.23
N PHE A 454 1.89 22.80 -3.15
CA PHE A 454 1.79 23.11 -4.57
C PHE A 454 1.61 21.85 -5.40
N ARG A 455 0.83 21.94 -6.47
CA ARG A 455 0.90 21.00 -7.59
C ARG A 455 1.55 21.66 -8.79
N LEU A 456 2.43 20.91 -9.46
CA LEU A 456 3.07 21.32 -10.70
C LEU A 456 2.54 20.55 -11.90
N GLU A 457 2.64 21.18 -13.06
CA GLU A 457 2.40 20.58 -14.35
C GLU A 457 3.31 21.26 -15.38
N ASN A 458 3.99 20.47 -16.22
CA ASN A 458 4.94 20.98 -17.21
C ASN A 458 6.02 21.92 -16.61
N GLY A 459 6.43 21.67 -15.37
CA GLY A 459 7.45 22.45 -14.66
C GLY A 459 6.98 23.81 -14.12
N LEU A 460 5.67 24.07 -14.10
CA LEU A 460 5.06 25.28 -13.54
C LEU A 460 4.05 24.91 -12.45
N ILE A 461 3.92 25.77 -11.44
CA ILE A 461 2.90 25.67 -10.39
C ILE A 461 1.53 26.00 -11.02
N VAL A 462 0.58 25.11 -10.82
CA VAL A 462 -0.78 25.20 -11.39
C VAL A 462 -1.89 25.13 -10.32
N GLU A 463 -1.55 24.75 -9.08
CA GLU A 463 -2.52 24.61 -8.00
C GLU A 463 -1.84 24.82 -6.64
N HIS A 464 -2.56 25.43 -5.70
CA HIS A 464 -2.01 25.81 -4.39
C HIS A 464 -3.03 25.69 -3.26
N TRP A 465 -2.60 25.07 -2.15
CA TRP A 465 -3.32 25.00 -0.88
C TRP A 465 -2.40 25.51 0.23
N ASP A 466 -2.96 26.22 1.20
CA ASP A 466 -2.19 26.72 2.33
C ASP A 466 -2.89 26.56 3.68
N VAL A 467 -2.05 26.53 4.71
CA VAL A 467 -2.44 26.67 6.10
C VAL A 467 -1.55 27.74 6.72
N ILE A 468 -2.16 28.86 7.09
CA ILE A 468 -1.51 30.04 7.68
C ILE A 468 -1.95 30.17 9.13
N THR A 469 -1.02 30.00 10.07
CA THR A 469 -1.36 29.92 11.49
C THR A 469 -0.37 30.72 12.33
N ILE A 470 -0.90 31.56 13.22
CA ILE A 470 -0.09 32.33 14.18
C ILE A 470 0.63 31.35 15.12
N ILE A 471 1.93 31.54 15.28
CA ILE A 471 2.75 30.84 16.26
C ILE A 471 2.48 31.50 17.62
N PRO A 472 1.89 30.80 18.59
CA PRO A 472 1.62 31.38 19.90
C PRO A 472 2.93 31.74 20.62
N PRO A 473 2.90 32.69 21.58
CA PRO A 473 4.08 32.99 22.38
C PRO A 473 4.53 31.76 23.18
N LYS A 474 5.84 31.63 23.40
CA LYS A 474 6.46 30.47 24.08
C LYS A 474 5.83 30.11 25.43
N SER A 475 5.27 31.09 26.15
CA SER A 475 4.57 30.87 27.42
C SER A 475 3.29 30.02 27.30
N LYS A 476 2.77 29.78 26.09
CA LYS A 476 1.59 28.94 25.84
C LYS A 476 1.94 27.55 25.31
N TRP A 477 3.21 27.27 25.03
CA TRP A 477 3.61 25.99 24.43
C TRP A 477 3.52 24.88 25.45
N LYS A 478 3.03 23.70 25.03
CA LYS A 478 2.99 22.48 25.85
C LYS A 478 4.23 21.59 25.68
N ASN A 479 5.11 21.93 24.76
CA ASN A 479 6.41 21.29 24.54
C ASN A 479 7.50 22.37 24.28
N GLU A 480 8.77 21.95 24.31
CA GLU A 480 9.92 22.86 24.11
C GLU A 480 10.56 22.74 22.72
N ASN A 481 10.01 21.91 21.83
CA ASN A 481 10.64 21.52 20.56
C ASN A 481 10.53 22.60 19.47
N GLY A 482 9.65 23.58 19.65
CA GLY A 482 9.41 24.64 18.67
C GLY A 482 8.50 24.20 17.52
N LYS A 483 8.22 25.12 16.59
CA LYS A 483 7.26 24.91 15.51
C LYS A 483 7.84 24.16 14.28
N PHE A 484 9.16 24.13 14.11
CA PHE A 484 9.84 23.66 12.89
C PHE A 484 10.97 22.66 13.16
#